data_AF-A0A7V3XBR8-F1
#
_entry.id   AF-A0A7V3XBR8-F1
#
_cell.length_a   1.000
_cell.length_b   1.000
_cell.length_c   1.000
_cell.angle_alpha   90.00
_cell.angle_beta   90.00
_cell.angle_gamma   90.00
#
_symmetry.space_group_name_H-M   'P 1'
#
loop_
_entity.id
_entity.type
_entity.pdbx_description
1 polymer ?
#
loop_
_entity_poly.entity_id
_entity_poly.type
_entity_poly.pdbx_seq_one_letter_code
_entity_poly.pdbx_strand_id
1 'polypeptide(L)'
;MTGEEFNQEQRVFVENGIGRIYLKAIYREYLPGFSALKLRGSAEAHLGLLGPPIRAEVGDTLIVHFRNNTRFPLSIHPHGVLYDKNSEGSPYADETDLKADDAVPPSGNHTYVWRVPQRTGPGPLDPSSIAWVYHSHTDETADSNSGLIGPLIITRKGSAKSDGSPRDVDLEFVSLFKVFDENDSLYLNENISRCTKGPCDPNDEDFRESNLKHAINGLLWGNNTGYVLPRGARVRWYILAMGTEVDLHTPHWHGVTALHNGHRLDVVEVLPAATKTVDLTTDNPGTWMLHCHVNDHIKAGMMTLFTILP
;
A
#
# COMPACT_ATOMS: atom_id res chain seq x y z
N MET A 1 -21.35 0.16 -1.40
CA MET A 1 -21.45 -1.23 -1.90
C MET A 1 -22.88 -1.69 -2.17
N THR A 2 -23.87 -1.40 -1.33
CA THR A 2 -25.25 -1.89 -1.51
C THR A 2 -26.02 -1.20 -2.64
N GLY A 3 -25.50 -0.07 -3.15
CA GLY A 3 -26.22 0.81 -4.07
C GLY A 3 -27.18 1.77 -3.36
N GLU A 4 -27.30 1.65 -2.04
CA GLU A 4 -28.08 2.55 -1.19
C GLU A 4 -27.26 3.80 -0.83
N GLU A 5 -27.94 4.86 -0.39
CA GLU A 5 -27.29 6.04 0.17
C GLU A 5 -26.56 5.69 1.48
N PHE A 6 -25.50 6.45 1.76
CA PHE A 6 -24.79 6.30 3.03
C PHE A 6 -25.70 6.64 4.22
N ASN A 7 -25.68 5.79 5.24
CA ASN A 7 -26.37 6.05 6.50
C ASN A 7 -25.59 7.07 7.36
N GLN A 8 -26.13 7.46 8.52
CA GLN A 8 -25.51 8.49 9.38
C GLN A 8 -24.09 8.12 9.83
N GLU A 9 -23.84 6.86 10.20
CA GLU A 9 -22.52 6.39 10.64
C GLU A 9 -21.51 6.44 9.48
N GLN A 10 -21.92 6.03 8.28
CA GLN A 10 -21.04 6.04 7.10
C GLN A 10 -20.72 7.47 6.65
N ARG A 11 -21.67 8.40 6.75
CA ARG A 11 -21.50 9.81 6.35
C ARG A 11 -20.39 10.52 7.13
N VAL A 12 -20.07 10.07 8.35
CA VAL A 12 -18.93 10.56 9.14
C VAL A 12 -17.65 10.55 8.30
N PHE A 13 -17.39 9.47 7.58
CA PHE A 13 -16.12 9.28 6.88
C PHE A 13 -16.12 9.74 5.42
N VAL A 14 -17.28 10.07 4.83
CA VAL A 14 -17.38 10.46 3.41
C VAL A 14 -17.92 11.86 3.16
N GLU A 15 -18.68 12.42 4.10
CA GLU A 15 -19.41 13.68 3.94
C GLU A 15 -19.08 14.72 5.01
N ASN A 16 -18.83 14.31 6.25
CA ASN A 16 -18.50 15.22 7.35
C ASN A 16 -17.05 15.74 7.24
N GLY A 17 -16.77 16.85 7.92
CA GLY A 17 -15.45 17.49 7.93
C GLY A 17 -14.98 17.88 6.53
N ILE A 18 -13.76 17.47 6.17
CA ILE A 18 -13.20 17.68 4.82
C ILE A 18 -13.95 16.83 3.77
N GLY A 19 -14.63 15.75 4.20
CA GLY A 19 -15.33 14.81 3.33
C GLY A 19 -14.42 13.68 2.87
N ARG A 20 -14.45 13.36 1.57
CA ARG A 20 -13.80 12.16 0.97
C ARG A 20 -12.66 12.45 -0.02
N ILE A 21 -12.31 13.72 -0.25
CA ILE A 21 -11.28 14.10 -1.22
C ILE A 21 -10.18 14.86 -0.48
N TYR A 22 -8.99 14.27 -0.43
CA TYR A 22 -7.82 14.82 0.24
C TYR A 22 -6.70 15.02 -0.76
N LEU A 23 -5.96 16.11 -0.61
CA LEU A 23 -4.66 16.28 -1.24
C LEU A 23 -3.66 15.34 -0.55
N LYS A 24 -2.91 14.59 -1.36
CA LYS A 24 -1.98 13.55 -0.92
C LYS A 24 -0.67 13.61 -1.69
N ALA A 25 0.39 13.06 -1.12
CA ALA A 25 1.64 12.75 -1.82
C ALA A 25 1.63 11.27 -2.21
N ILE A 26 2.00 10.96 -3.45
CA ILE A 26 1.94 9.60 -3.98
C ILE A 26 3.17 9.29 -4.83
N TYR A 27 3.74 8.10 -4.66
CA TYR A 27 4.78 7.62 -5.57
C TYR A 27 4.20 7.26 -6.93
N ARG A 28 4.91 7.62 -8.00
CA ARG A 28 4.54 7.31 -9.39
C ARG A 28 5.77 6.92 -10.19
N GLU A 29 5.59 5.93 -11.06
CA GLU A 29 6.65 5.46 -11.96
C GLU A 29 6.76 6.37 -13.17
N TYR A 30 7.99 6.66 -13.59
CA TYR A 30 8.28 7.45 -14.78
C TYR A 30 9.18 6.65 -15.73
N LEU A 31 9.10 7.00 -17.01
CA LEU A 31 10.07 6.56 -18.01
C LEU A 31 11.48 7.13 -17.69
N PRO A 32 12.56 6.54 -18.25
CA PRO A 32 13.92 6.99 -17.98
C PRO A 32 14.11 8.50 -18.07
N GLY A 33 14.84 9.06 -17.11
CA GLY A 33 15.10 10.50 -16.99
C GLY A 33 13.90 11.33 -16.51
N PHE A 34 12.86 10.70 -15.98
CA PHE A 34 11.59 11.35 -15.61
C PHE A 34 10.90 12.03 -16.80
N SER A 35 11.06 11.46 -18.01
CA SER A 35 10.60 12.06 -19.27
C SER A 35 9.07 12.08 -19.42
N ALA A 36 8.38 11.04 -18.94
CA ALA A 36 6.93 10.98 -18.91
C ALA A 36 6.45 10.02 -17.79
N LEU A 37 5.25 10.28 -17.26
CA LEU A 37 4.57 9.39 -16.33
C LEU A 37 4.26 8.06 -17.03
N LYS A 38 4.66 6.93 -16.42
CA LYS A 38 4.24 5.61 -16.90
C LYS A 38 2.81 5.34 -16.44
N LEU A 39 1.92 5.15 -17.40
CA LEU A 39 0.51 4.91 -17.12
C LEU A 39 0.32 3.46 -16.62
N ARG A 40 -0.55 3.30 -15.62
CA ARG A 40 -0.94 1.98 -15.11
C ARG A 40 -1.82 1.25 -16.11
N GLY A 41 -1.51 -0.03 -16.32
CA GLY A 41 -2.35 -0.94 -17.09
C GLY A 41 -3.44 -1.59 -16.23
N SER A 42 -4.22 -2.49 -16.85
CA SER A 42 -5.25 -3.28 -16.17
C SER A 42 -4.70 -4.13 -15.02
N ALA A 43 -3.49 -4.67 -15.16
CA ALA A 43 -2.82 -5.46 -14.12
C ALA A 43 -2.56 -4.67 -12.83
N GLU A 44 -2.47 -3.34 -12.93
CA GLU A 44 -2.15 -2.43 -11.82
C GLU A 44 -3.35 -1.58 -11.38
N ALA A 45 -4.52 -1.79 -11.98
CA ALA A 45 -5.73 -1.02 -11.69
C ALA A 45 -6.14 -1.11 -10.21
N HIS A 46 -5.79 -2.21 -9.54
CA HIS A 46 -6.13 -2.46 -8.14
C HIS A 46 -5.32 -1.62 -7.15
N LEU A 47 -4.18 -1.04 -7.56
CA LEU A 47 -3.20 -0.44 -6.64
C LEU A 47 -3.68 0.83 -5.95
N GLY A 48 -4.74 1.49 -6.42
CA GLY A 48 -5.27 2.70 -5.81
C GLY A 48 -4.18 3.77 -5.60
N LEU A 49 -4.01 4.23 -4.36
CA LEU A 49 -3.00 5.26 -4.05
C LEU A 49 -1.56 4.76 -4.00
N LEU A 50 -1.33 3.44 -3.85
CA LEU A 50 -0.01 2.86 -3.60
C LEU A 50 1.01 3.33 -4.63
N GLY A 51 2.29 3.30 -4.29
CA GLY A 51 3.38 3.43 -5.25
C GLY A 51 3.43 2.25 -6.24
N PRO A 52 4.19 2.37 -7.35
CA PRO A 52 4.42 1.26 -8.26
C PRO A 52 5.10 0.08 -7.54
N PRO A 53 4.81 -1.18 -7.90
CA PRO A 53 5.56 -2.31 -7.39
C PRO A 53 7.02 -2.27 -7.84
N ILE A 54 7.94 -2.22 -6.89
CA ILE A 54 9.37 -2.42 -7.17
C ILE A 54 9.63 -3.92 -7.10
N ARG A 55 10.27 -4.48 -8.13
CA ARG A 55 10.46 -5.93 -8.26
C ARG A 55 11.95 -6.26 -8.41
N ALA A 56 12.37 -7.32 -7.75
CA ALA A 56 13.70 -7.90 -7.93
C ALA A 56 13.70 -9.40 -7.69
N GLU A 57 14.66 -10.08 -8.28
CA GLU A 57 15.01 -11.45 -7.96
C GLU A 57 16.17 -11.50 -6.95
N VAL A 58 16.24 -12.56 -6.15
CA VAL A 58 17.41 -12.80 -5.27
C VAL A 58 18.70 -12.85 -6.11
N GLY A 59 19.63 -11.96 -5.77
CA GLY A 59 20.88 -11.74 -6.47
C GLY A 59 20.95 -10.40 -7.21
N ASP A 60 19.82 -9.73 -7.40
CA ASP A 60 19.77 -8.44 -8.09
C ASP A 60 20.29 -7.28 -7.22
N THR A 61 20.55 -6.16 -7.89
CA THR A 61 20.73 -4.85 -7.27
C THR A 61 19.71 -3.89 -7.87
N LEU A 62 18.83 -3.36 -7.02
CA LEU A 62 17.85 -2.33 -7.35
C LEU A 62 18.54 -0.96 -7.34
N ILE A 63 18.32 -0.19 -8.41
CA ILE A 63 18.74 1.20 -8.52
C ILE A 63 17.47 2.04 -8.65
N VAL A 64 17.12 2.79 -7.60
CA VAL A 64 15.89 3.58 -7.55
C VAL A 64 16.23 5.06 -7.67
N HIS A 65 15.90 5.64 -8.81
CA HIS A 65 16.02 7.08 -9.04
C HIS A 65 14.77 7.78 -8.52
N PHE A 66 14.93 8.58 -7.47
CA PHE A 66 13.86 9.35 -6.86
C PHE A 66 13.98 10.84 -7.21
N ARG A 67 12.85 11.47 -7.55
CA ARG A 67 12.72 12.93 -7.68
C ARG A 67 11.55 13.38 -6.82
N ASN A 68 11.80 14.33 -5.94
CA ASN A 68 10.79 14.90 -5.09
C ASN A 68 10.11 16.11 -5.76
N ASN A 69 8.89 15.91 -6.25
CA ASN A 69 8.06 16.97 -6.82
C ASN A 69 7.04 17.55 -5.81
N THR A 70 7.22 17.28 -4.51
CA THR A 70 6.36 17.82 -3.45
C THR A 70 6.96 19.09 -2.85
N ARG A 71 6.26 19.70 -1.88
CA ARG A 71 6.72 20.88 -1.14
C ARG A 71 7.41 20.55 0.19
N PHE A 72 7.52 19.27 0.52
CA PHE A 72 8.12 18.78 1.77
C PHE A 72 9.40 18.00 1.45
N PRO A 73 10.44 18.02 2.30
CA PRO A 73 11.52 17.04 2.21
C PRO A 73 10.95 15.63 2.43
N LEU A 74 11.33 14.68 1.58
CA LEU A 74 10.83 13.30 1.59
C LEU A 74 11.97 12.33 1.23
N SER A 75 11.81 11.04 1.50
CA SER A 75 12.79 10.01 1.19
C SER A 75 12.15 8.78 0.54
N ILE A 76 12.92 7.74 0.26
CA ILE A 76 12.41 6.38 0.07
C ILE A 76 13.22 5.41 0.94
N HIS A 77 12.56 4.80 1.92
CA HIS A 77 13.08 3.77 2.80
C HIS A 77 12.47 2.40 2.43
N PRO A 78 13.29 1.39 2.10
CA PRO A 78 12.79 0.04 1.83
C PRO A 78 12.90 -0.89 3.05
N HIS A 79 11.95 -1.81 3.19
CA HIS A 79 12.09 -2.94 4.12
C HIS A 79 12.75 -4.14 3.43
N GLY A 80 13.41 -4.99 4.22
CA GLY A 80 13.89 -6.32 3.83
C GLY A 80 15.15 -6.40 2.96
N VAL A 81 15.46 -5.36 2.17
CA VAL A 81 16.67 -5.30 1.31
C VAL A 81 17.92 -4.85 2.07
N LEU A 82 19.09 -5.00 1.44
CA LEU A 82 20.37 -4.55 1.98
C LEU A 82 20.79 -3.23 1.34
N TYR A 83 21.01 -2.20 2.14
CA TYR A 83 21.50 -0.89 1.71
C TYR A 83 22.72 -0.45 2.53
N ASP A 84 23.49 0.48 1.97
CA ASP A 84 24.50 1.24 2.71
C ASP A 84 23.86 2.54 3.26
N LYS A 85 24.55 3.23 4.17
CA LYS A 85 24.03 4.39 4.91
C LYS A 85 23.63 5.61 4.06
N ASN A 86 24.03 5.68 2.80
CA ASN A 86 23.62 6.71 1.84
C ASN A 86 22.45 6.27 0.94
N SER A 87 21.82 5.14 1.25
CA SER A 87 20.70 4.56 0.51
C SER A 87 19.63 4.00 1.45
N GLU A 88 19.63 4.43 2.71
CA GLU A 88 18.69 4.00 3.74
C GLU A 88 17.41 4.84 3.71
N GLY A 89 17.55 6.15 3.52
CA GLY A 89 16.42 7.06 3.43
C GLY A 89 15.66 7.28 4.73
N SER A 90 16.35 7.28 5.87
CA SER A 90 15.75 7.50 7.19
C SER A 90 16.65 8.36 8.08
N PRO A 91 16.21 9.56 8.50
CA PRO A 91 16.98 10.43 9.37
C PRO A 91 17.00 9.94 10.81
N TYR A 92 18.17 9.57 11.31
CA TYR A 92 18.43 9.41 12.73
C TYR A 92 19.90 9.72 13.08
N ALA A 93 20.19 9.77 14.39
CA ALA A 93 21.54 9.97 14.92
C ALA A 93 22.39 8.71 14.72
N ASP A 94 22.95 8.57 13.52
CA ASP A 94 23.73 7.41 13.07
C ASP A 94 25.24 7.70 12.90
N GLU A 95 25.69 8.89 13.33
CA GLU A 95 27.08 9.35 13.26
C GLU A 95 27.66 9.45 11.84
N THR A 96 26.82 9.42 10.81
CA THR A 96 27.25 9.58 9.42
C THR A 96 27.08 11.01 8.93
N ASP A 97 28.00 11.47 8.06
CA ASP A 97 27.85 12.71 7.29
C ASP A 97 27.05 12.48 5.98
N LEU A 98 26.62 11.24 5.72
CA LEU A 98 25.90 10.83 4.52
C LEU A 98 24.40 11.02 4.75
N LYS A 99 23.89 12.24 4.48
CA LYS A 99 22.52 12.64 4.83
C LYS A 99 21.64 13.04 3.64
N ALA A 100 22.14 12.89 2.42
CA ALA A 100 21.42 13.29 1.22
C ALA A 100 20.21 12.40 0.91
N ASP A 101 20.19 11.17 1.41
CA ASP A 101 19.12 10.19 1.23
C ASP A 101 17.98 10.32 2.23
N ASP A 102 18.29 10.79 3.44
CA ASP A 102 17.40 10.87 4.60
C ASP A 102 16.22 11.84 4.41
N ALA A 103 16.45 12.93 3.66
CA ALA A 103 15.45 13.97 3.39
C ALA A 103 15.77 14.70 2.08
N VAL A 104 15.31 14.15 0.97
CA VAL A 104 15.49 14.76 -0.36
C VAL A 104 14.62 16.01 -0.44
N PRO A 105 15.21 17.21 -0.65
CA PRO A 105 14.47 18.46 -0.62
C PRO A 105 13.48 18.57 -1.78
N PRO A 106 12.50 19.49 -1.70
CA PRO A 106 11.65 19.84 -2.84
C PRO A 106 12.46 20.12 -4.10
N SER A 107 12.03 19.57 -5.25
CA SER A 107 12.75 19.59 -6.53
C SER A 107 14.11 18.88 -6.54
N GLY A 108 14.48 18.22 -5.44
CA GLY A 108 15.70 17.43 -5.29
C GLY A 108 15.56 16.02 -5.88
N ASN A 109 16.72 15.39 -6.08
CA ASN A 109 16.82 14.05 -6.63
C ASN A 109 17.77 13.24 -5.75
N HIS A 110 17.51 11.94 -5.60
CA HIS A 110 18.48 10.99 -5.02
C HIS A 110 18.45 9.66 -5.76
N THR A 111 19.54 8.92 -5.73
CA THR A 111 19.58 7.55 -6.26
C THR A 111 19.90 6.58 -5.14
N TYR A 112 18.94 5.71 -4.83
CA TYR A 112 19.09 4.67 -3.83
C TYR A 112 19.60 3.39 -4.49
N VAL A 113 20.55 2.70 -3.85
CA VAL A 113 21.09 1.42 -4.31
C VAL A 113 20.84 0.35 -3.26
N TRP A 114 20.03 -0.65 -3.62
CA TRP A 114 19.63 -1.73 -2.71
C TRP A 114 20.02 -3.09 -3.28
N ARG A 115 20.76 -3.87 -2.51
CA ARG A 115 21.16 -5.23 -2.85
C ARG A 115 20.10 -6.22 -2.35
N VAL A 116 19.85 -7.28 -3.12
CA VAL A 116 18.88 -8.34 -2.79
C VAL A 116 19.62 -9.66 -2.51
N PRO A 117 20.31 -9.79 -1.36
CA PRO A 117 20.96 -11.05 -0.99
C PRO A 117 19.93 -12.14 -0.68
N GLN A 118 20.40 -13.38 -0.50
CA GLN A 118 19.53 -14.53 -0.19
C GLN A 118 18.61 -14.29 1.02
N ARG A 119 19.07 -13.56 2.05
CA ARG A 119 18.29 -13.25 3.26
C ARG A 119 17.08 -12.32 3.04
N THR A 120 17.02 -11.66 1.88
CA THR A 120 15.94 -10.72 1.52
C THR A 120 14.80 -11.43 0.79
N GLY A 121 15.09 -12.58 0.20
CA GLY A 121 14.10 -13.34 -0.58
C GLY A 121 13.27 -14.31 0.25
N PRO A 122 12.35 -15.02 -0.42
CA PRO A 122 11.50 -16.02 0.22
C PRO A 122 12.30 -17.11 0.95
N GLY A 123 11.88 -17.41 2.18
CA GLY A 123 12.35 -18.55 2.95
C GLY A 123 11.90 -19.90 2.37
N PRO A 124 12.28 -21.01 3.05
CA PRO A 124 11.99 -22.36 2.56
C PRO A 124 10.50 -22.72 2.47
N LEU A 125 9.67 -22.14 3.35
CA LEU A 125 8.22 -22.38 3.39
C LEU A 125 7.41 -21.26 2.72
N ASP A 126 8.08 -20.20 2.29
CA ASP A 126 7.43 -19.09 1.61
C ASP A 126 7.11 -19.45 0.15
N PRO A 127 6.08 -18.82 -0.45
CA PRO A 127 5.83 -18.86 -1.88
C PRO A 127 7.04 -18.38 -2.72
N SER A 128 6.99 -18.51 -4.05
CA SER A 128 8.13 -18.13 -4.89
C SER A 128 8.50 -16.64 -4.87
N SER A 129 7.62 -15.80 -4.35
CA SER A 129 7.82 -14.38 -4.12
C SER A 129 7.12 -13.94 -2.84
N ILE A 130 7.69 -12.93 -2.18
CA ILE A 130 7.14 -12.30 -0.98
C ILE A 130 7.13 -10.78 -1.17
N ALA A 131 6.34 -10.07 -0.37
CA ALA A 131 6.32 -8.62 -0.35
C ALA A 131 7.00 -8.05 0.90
N TRP A 132 7.75 -6.98 0.68
CA TRP A 132 8.14 -5.97 1.64
C TRP A 132 7.39 -4.67 1.31
N VAL A 133 7.59 -3.65 2.15
CA VAL A 133 7.10 -2.28 1.91
C VAL A 133 8.26 -1.36 1.57
N TYR A 134 7.98 -0.28 0.85
CA TYR A 134 8.80 0.93 0.87
C TYR A 134 7.90 2.13 1.18
N HIS A 135 8.43 3.11 1.90
CA HIS A 135 7.73 4.34 2.24
C HIS A 135 8.71 5.50 2.43
N SER A 136 8.24 6.74 2.50
CA SER A 136 9.10 7.84 2.98
C SER A 136 9.24 7.75 4.50
N HIS A 137 10.40 8.13 5.01
CA HIS A 137 10.76 8.02 6.43
C HIS A 137 11.32 9.34 6.98
N THR A 138 11.23 10.44 6.24
CA THR A 138 11.65 11.76 6.73
C THR A 138 10.82 12.17 7.95
N ASP A 139 9.51 11.96 7.88
CA ASP A 139 8.59 11.90 9.02
C ASP A 139 7.73 10.64 8.83
N GLU A 140 8.12 9.53 9.46
CA GLU A 140 7.52 8.22 9.22
C GLU A 140 5.97 8.23 9.34
N THR A 141 5.46 8.90 10.37
CA THR A 141 4.03 8.98 10.63
C THR A 141 3.35 9.86 9.58
N ALA A 142 3.82 11.10 9.39
CA ALA A 142 3.15 12.04 8.52
C ALA A 142 3.27 11.67 7.04
N ASP A 143 4.42 11.13 6.62
CA ASP A 143 4.70 10.75 5.24
C ASP A 143 3.80 9.59 4.78
N SER A 144 3.68 8.56 5.61
CA SER A 144 2.88 7.38 5.29
C SER A 144 1.38 7.70 5.27
N ASN A 145 0.90 8.53 6.22
CA ASN A 145 -0.48 9.03 6.23
C ASN A 145 -0.75 9.97 5.05
N SER A 146 0.24 10.75 4.60
CA SER A 146 0.15 11.57 3.39
C SER A 146 0.03 10.75 2.10
N GLY A 147 0.36 9.45 2.12
CA GLY A 147 0.15 8.49 1.03
C GLY A 147 1.42 7.87 0.44
N LEU A 148 2.59 8.13 1.01
CA LEU A 148 3.88 7.71 0.46
C LEU A 148 4.24 6.28 0.89
N ILE A 149 3.58 5.30 0.29
CA ILE A 149 3.80 3.87 0.56
C ILE A 149 3.62 3.04 -0.71
N GLY A 150 4.43 2.00 -0.90
CA GLY A 150 4.29 1.06 -2.01
C GLY A 150 4.90 -0.31 -1.73
N PRO A 151 4.61 -1.31 -2.58
CA PRO A 151 5.09 -2.67 -2.39
C PRO A 151 6.46 -2.90 -3.04
N LEU A 152 7.33 -3.62 -2.32
CA LEU A 152 8.60 -4.13 -2.84
C LEU A 152 8.53 -5.65 -2.88
N ILE A 153 8.42 -6.24 -4.06
CA ILE A 153 8.20 -7.68 -4.25
C ILE A 153 9.53 -8.35 -4.62
N ILE A 154 9.93 -9.33 -3.81
CA ILE A 154 11.16 -10.08 -4.02
C ILE A 154 10.84 -11.51 -4.39
N THR A 155 11.33 -11.93 -5.55
CA THR A 155 11.16 -13.27 -6.10
C THR A 155 12.40 -14.12 -5.84
N ARG A 156 12.21 -15.40 -5.55
CA ARG A 156 13.29 -16.38 -5.39
C ARG A 156 14.10 -16.47 -6.68
N LYS A 157 15.41 -16.69 -6.54
CA LYS A 157 16.32 -16.89 -7.66
C LYS A 157 15.80 -17.96 -8.64
N GLY A 158 15.84 -17.66 -9.93
CA GLY A 158 15.35 -18.46 -11.03
C GLY A 158 13.82 -18.61 -11.10
N SER A 159 13.04 -17.83 -10.34
CA SER A 159 11.59 -17.97 -10.26
C SER A 159 10.82 -16.78 -10.84
N ALA A 160 11.49 -15.71 -11.28
CA ALA A 160 10.82 -14.60 -11.96
C ALA A 160 10.63 -14.87 -13.46
N LYS A 161 9.62 -14.22 -14.05
CA LYS A 161 9.46 -13.97 -15.49
C LYS A 161 10.33 -12.77 -15.89
N SER A 162 10.40 -12.46 -17.18
CA SER A 162 11.20 -11.33 -17.69
C SER A 162 10.75 -9.95 -17.20
N ASP A 163 9.50 -9.83 -16.73
CA ASP A 163 8.95 -8.60 -16.12
C ASP A 163 9.12 -8.54 -14.59
N GLY A 164 9.81 -9.52 -13.99
CA GLY A 164 10.03 -9.62 -12.55
C GLY A 164 8.90 -10.29 -11.75
N SER A 165 7.75 -10.60 -12.38
CA SER A 165 6.66 -11.32 -11.71
C SER A 165 7.00 -12.81 -11.50
N PRO A 166 6.49 -13.47 -10.44
CA PRO A 166 6.66 -14.90 -10.21
C PRO A 166 6.07 -15.76 -11.33
N ARG A 167 6.79 -16.81 -11.73
CA ARG A 167 6.41 -17.73 -12.84
C ARG A 167 5.37 -18.79 -12.48
N ASP A 168 5.16 -19.04 -11.20
CA ASP A 168 4.28 -20.08 -10.65
C ASP A 168 2.84 -19.61 -10.41
N VAL A 169 2.52 -18.34 -10.71
CA VAL A 169 1.17 -17.79 -10.66
C VAL A 169 0.81 -17.02 -11.93
N ASP A 170 -0.49 -16.92 -12.18
CA ASP A 170 -1.06 -16.30 -13.37
C ASP A 170 -1.34 -14.81 -13.12
N LEU A 171 -1.73 -14.45 -11.89
CA LEU A 171 -2.00 -13.08 -11.47
C LEU A 171 -1.40 -12.76 -10.10
N GLU A 172 -1.16 -11.48 -9.88
CA GLU A 172 -0.71 -10.93 -8.61
C GLU A 172 -1.60 -9.76 -8.20
N PHE A 173 -1.89 -9.68 -6.91
CA PHE A 173 -2.60 -8.54 -6.33
C PHE A 173 -1.93 -8.06 -5.06
N VAL A 174 -2.05 -6.76 -4.82
CA VAL A 174 -1.51 -6.08 -3.66
C VAL A 174 -2.63 -5.37 -2.91
N SER A 175 -2.75 -5.61 -1.61
CA SER A 175 -3.69 -4.89 -0.74
C SER A 175 -3.00 -4.40 0.52
N LEU A 176 -2.87 -3.08 0.63
CA LEU A 176 -2.54 -2.38 1.87
C LEU A 176 -3.82 -2.15 2.66
N PHE A 177 -3.88 -2.71 3.86
CA PHE A 177 -4.88 -2.40 4.88
C PHE A 177 -4.28 -1.33 5.80
N LYS A 178 -4.87 -0.13 5.79
CA LYS A 178 -4.39 0.99 6.59
C LYS A 178 -5.54 1.93 6.91
N VAL A 179 -5.58 2.38 8.16
CA VAL A 179 -6.30 3.60 8.55
C VAL A 179 -5.41 4.78 8.16
N PHE A 180 -5.78 5.48 7.09
CA PHE A 180 -5.10 6.73 6.73
C PHE A 180 -5.63 7.83 7.63
N ASP A 181 -4.84 8.19 8.64
CA ASP A 181 -5.16 9.31 9.52
C ASP A 181 -4.80 10.62 8.81
N GLU A 182 -5.80 11.27 8.20
CA GLU A 182 -5.57 12.55 7.50
C GLU A 182 -5.31 13.71 8.48
N ASN A 183 -5.49 13.53 9.79
CA ASN A 183 -5.10 14.52 10.80
C ASN A 183 -3.57 14.63 10.92
N ASP A 184 -2.86 13.52 10.68
CA ASP A 184 -1.40 13.48 10.71
C ASP A 184 -0.78 13.66 9.32
N SER A 185 -1.59 13.95 8.30
CA SER A 185 -1.11 14.23 6.95
C SER A 185 -0.37 15.56 6.89
N LEU A 186 0.75 15.59 6.14
CA LEU A 186 1.49 16.83 5.80
C LEU A 186 0.60 17.88 5.12
N TYR A 187 -0.54 17.44 4.57
CA TYR A 187 -1.48 18.24 3.79
C TYR A 187 -2.72 18.65 4.57
N LEU A 188 -2.79 18.40 5.89
CA LEU A 188 -3.98 18.70 6.70
C LEU A 188 -4.42 20.16 6.53
N ASN A 189 -3.51 21.13 6.69
CA ASN A 189 -3.84 22.55 6.61
C ASN A 189 -4.45 22.95 5.26
N GLU A 190 -3.88 22.45 4.15
CA GLU A 190 -4.44 22.71 2.83
C GLU A 190 -5.78 22.01 2.62
N ASN A 191 -5.98 20.83 3.21
CA ASN A 191 -7.25 20.12 3.13
C ASN A 191 -8.34 20.81 3.96
N ILE A 192 -8.04 21.31 5.16
CA ILE A 192 -8.95 22.13 5.98
C ILE A 192 -9.37 23.39 5.22
N SER A 193 -8.46 24.04 4.49
CA SER A 193 -8.79 25.25 3.71
C SER A 193 -9.85 25.00 2.62
N ARG A 194 -10.05 23.74 2.24
CA ARG A 194 -11.06 23.28 1.26
C ARG A 194 -12.32 22.71 1.90
N CYS A 195 -12.39 22.73 3.23
CA CYS A 195 -13.56 22.31 3.97
C CYS A 195 -14.76 23.18 3.60
N THR A 196 -15.81 22.55 3.09
CA THR A 196 -17.04 23.24 2.66
C THR A 196 -18.25 22.87 3.49
N LYS A 197 -18.12 21.88 4.41
CA LYS A 197 -19.23 21.31 5.17
C LYS A 197 -18.88 21.23 6.66
N GLY A 198 -19.50 22.09 7.47
CA GLY A 198 -19.38 22.08 8.93
C GLY A 198 -18.10 22.75 9.45
N PRO A 199 -17.93 22.83 10.78
CA PRO A 199 -16.69 23.29 11.40
C PRO A 199 -15.59 22.26 11.18
N CYS A 200 -14.51 22.65 10.53
CA CYS A 200 -13.28 21.85 10.43
C CYS A 200 -12.28 22.34 11.48
N ASP A 201 -12.55 22.03 12.74
CA ASP A 201 -11.68 22.32 13.88
C ASP A 201 -10.77 21.12 14.17
N PRO A 202 -9.44 21.23 14.01
CA PRO A 202 -8.49 20.15 14.32
C PRO A 202 -8.53 19.62 15.76
N ASN A 203 -9.13 20.38 16.68
CA ASN A 203 -9.26 19.99 18.09
C ASN A 203 -10.59 19.28 18.39
N ASP A 204 -11.53 19.26 17.44
CA ASP A 204 -12.82 18.60 17.60
C ASP A 204 -12.70 17.10 17.33
N GLU A 205 -13.23 16.28 18.24
CA GLU A 205 -13.11 14.82 18.16
C GLU A 205 -13.87 14.25 16.96
N ASP A 206 -15.07 14.77 16.66
CA ASP A 206 -15.87 14.32 15.51
C ASP A 206 -15.18 14.69 14.18
N PHE A 207 -14.53 15.85 14.11
CA PHE A 207 -13.69 16.22 12.96
C PHE A 207 -12.51 15.26 12.81
N ARG A 208 -11.80 14.96 13.90
CA ARG A 208 -10.66 14.04 13.86
C ARG A 208 -11.09 12.63 13.42
N GLU A 209 -12.20 12.13 13.96
CA GLU A 209 -12.79 10.85 13.57
C GLU A 209 -13.17 10.84 12.09
N SER A 210 -13.78 11.92 11.59
CA SER A 210 -14.14 12.05 10.18
C SER A 210 -12.94 11.90 9.24
N ASN A 211 -11.72 12.19 9.72
CA ASN A 211 -10.48 12.12 8.95
C ASN A 211 -9.78 10.75 9.00
N LEU A 212 -10.28 9.79 9.78
CA LEU A 212 -9.75 8.43 9.85
C LEU A 212 -10.28 7.56 8.69
N LYS A 213 -9.48 7.43 7.62
CA LYS A 213 -9.90 6.72 6.41
C LYS A 213 -9.50 5.25 6.45
N HIS A 214 -10.42 4.41 6.89
CA HIS A 214 -10.30 2.96 6.98
C HIS A 214 -10.34 2.32 5.58
N ALA A 215 -9.17 2.21 4.94
CA ALA A 215 -9.09 1.96 3.51
C ALA A 215 -8.34 0.67 3.13
N ILE A 216 -8.68 0.14 1.96
CA ILE A 216 -7.86 -0.83 1.23
C ILE A 216 -7.27 -0.11 0.02
N ASN A 217 -5.94 0.03 -0.05
CA ASN A 217 -5.24 0.79 -1.10
C ASN A 217 -5.72 2.27 -1.24
N GLY A 218 -6.22 2.87 -0.16
CA GLY A 218 -6.76 4.24 -0.18
C GLY A 218 -8.19 4.38 -0.66
N LEU A 219 -8.89 3.26 -0.83
CA LEU A 219 -10.22 3.14 -1.38
C LEU A 219 -11.16 2.56 -0.31
N LEU A 220 -12.40 3.04 -0.25
CA LEU A 220 -13.40 2.73 0.79
C LEU A 220 -14.74 2.32 0.17
N TRP A 221 -15.52 1.50 0.89
CA TRP A 221 -16.86 1.02 0.49
C TRP A 221 -16.97 0.45 -0.94
N GLY A 222 -15.98 -0.33 -1.38
CA GLY A 222 -16.07 -1.07 -2.65
C GLY A 222 -15.88 -0.24 -3.91
N ASN A 223 -15.21 0.91 -3.83
CA ASN A 223 -14.92 1.75 -4.99
C ASN A 223 -13.64 1.32 -5.76
N ASN A 224 -12.96 0.24 -5.38
CA ASN A 224 -11.88 -0.35 -6.16
C ASN A 224 -12.46 -1.37 -7.16
N THR A 225 -12.16 -1.18 -8.45
CA THR A 225 -12.63 -2.04 -9.54
C THR A 225 -11.50 -2.84 -10.20
N GLY A 226 -10.29 -2.80 -9.62
CA GLY A 226 -9.10 -3.38 -10.23
C GLY A 226 -8.87 -4.87 -9.95
N TYR A 227 -9.62 -5.48 -9.05
CA TYR A 227 -9.48 -6.91 -8.72
C TYR A 227 -10.35 -7.78 -9.63
N VAL A 228 -9.87 -8.04 -10.85
CA VAL A 228 -10.57 -8.88 -11.83
C VAL A 228 -9.73 -10.11 -12.17
N LEU A 229 -10.33 -11.29 -12.06
CA LEU A 229 -9.65 -12.58 -12.13
C LEU A 229 -10.40 -13.51 -13.09
N PRO A 230 -9.74 -14.31 -13.95
CA PRO A 230 -10.43 -15.39 -14.66
C PRO A 230 -10.58 -16.63 -13.77
N ARG A 231 -11.66 -17.39 -13.95
CA ARG A 231 -11.81 -18.70 -13.31
C ARG A 231 -10.62 -19.60 -13.64
N GLY A 232 -10.20 -20.40 -12.66
CA GLY A 232 -9.06 -21.30 -12.74
C GLY A 232 -7.69 -20.64 -12.53
N ALA A 233 -7.62 -19.32 -12.38
CA ALA A 233 -6.35 -18.63 -12.15
C ALA A 233 -5.72 -19.03 -10.81
N ARG A 234 -4.39 -19.20 -10.82
CA ARG A 234 -3.53 -19.20 -9.64
C ARG A 234 -3.12 -17.76 -9.36
N VAL A 235 -3.43 -17.28 -8.17
CA VAL A 235 -3.29 -15.88 -7.82
C VAL A 235 -2.45 -15.78 -6.56
N ARG A 236 -1.42 -14.95 -6.61
CA ARG A 236 -0.68 -14.56 -5.40
C ARG A 236 -1.18 -13.22 -4.90
N TRP A 237 -1.57 -13.17 -3.64
CA TRP A 237 -2.02 -11.95 -2.99
C TRP A 237 -1.00 -11.52 -1.94
N TYR A 238 -0.48 -10.30 -2.09
CA TYR A 238 0.40 -9.64 -1.15
C TYR A 238 -0.40 -8.69 -0.28
N ILE A 239 -0.43 -8.97 1.02
CA ILE A 239 -1.11 -8.17 2.03
C ILE A 239 -0.04 -7.35 2.74
N LEU A 240 -0.28 -6.05 2.86
CA LEU A 240 0.56 -5.15 3.65
C LEU A 240 -0.31 -4.45 4.68
N ALA A 241 0.27 -4.07 5.81
CA ALA A 241 -0.33 -3.12 6.74
C ALA A 241 0.70 -2.11 7.24
N MET A 242 0.23 -0.93 7.64
CA MET A 242 1.06 0.15 8.16
C MET A 242 0.18 1.11 8.96
N GLY A 243 0.69 1.62 10.08
CA GLY A 243 -0.03 2.58 10.92
C GLY A 243 0.25 2.35 12.40
N THR A 244 -0.77 2.45 13.25
CA THR A 244 -0.61 2.48 14.72
C THR A 244 -1.26 1.27 15.39
N GLU A 245 -1.48 1.32 16.71
CA GLU A 245 -2.17 0.28 17.47
C GLU A 245 -3.61 0.00 16.99
N VAL A 246 -4.23 0.90 16.23
CA VAL A 246 -5.55 0.66 15.63
C VAL A 246 -5.45 -0.20 14.36
N ASP A 247 -4.28 -0.31 13.75
CA ASP A 247 -4.06 -1.05 12.49
C ASP A 247 -3.84 -2.56 12.72
N LEU A 248 -4.70 -3.17 13.55
CA LEU A 248 -4.84 -4.62 13.63
C LEU A 248 -5.82 -5.11 12.56
N HIS A 249 -5.33 -5.65 11.45
CA HIS A 249 -6.20 -6.01 10.34
C HIS A 249 -6.39 -7.52 10.22
N THR A 250 -7.59 -7.91 9.82
CA THR A 250 -7.99 -9.29 9.57
C THR A 250 -8.63 -9.44 8.17
N PRO A 251 -7.87 -9.25 7.08
CA PRO A 251 -8.34 -9.46 5.71
C PRO A 251 -9.03 -10.82 5.52
N HIS A 252 -10.23 -10.78 4.94
CA HIS A 252 -11.07 -11.93 4.61
C HIS A 252 -11.54 -11.85 3.17
N TRP A 253 -11.33 -12.94 2.41
CA TRP A 253 -11.87 -13.12 1.07
C TRP A 253 -13.14 -13.95 1.09
N HIS A 254 -14.26 -13.37 0.68
CA HIS A 254 -15.52 -14.11 0.57
C HIS A 254 -15.47 -15.09 -0.61
N GLY A 255 -16.08 -16.26 -0.45
CA GLY A 255 -16.32 -17.21 -1.55
C GLY A 255 -15.09 -17.98 -2.03
N VAL A 256 -13.91 -17.75 -1.46
CA VAL A 256 -12.66 -18.47 -1.77
C VAL A 256 -11.87 -18.76 -0.48
N THR A 257 -10.94 -19.70 -0.55
CA THR A 257 -9.94 -19.94 0.52
C THR A 257 -8.54 -19.65 -0.02
N ALA A 258 -7.63 -19.30 0.86
CA ALA A 258 -6.22 -19.06 0.57
C ALA A 258 -5.31 -20.03 1.32
N LEU A 259 -4.10 -20.20 0.82
CA LEU A 259 -3.03 -20.96 1.44
C LEU A 259 -1.95 -20.01 1.95
N HIS A 260 -1.62 -20.11 3.23
CA HIS A 260 -0.51 -19.39 3.86
C HIS A 260 0.36 -20.37 4.64
N ASN A 261 1.64 -20.49 4.27
CA ASN A 261 2.61 -21.39 4.92
C ASN A 261 2.11 -22.84 5.10
N GLY A 262 1.38 -23.36 4.10
CA GLY A 262 0.81 -24.72 4.12
C GLY A 262 -0.53 -24.85 4.87
N HIS A 263 -1.01 -23.78 5.51
CA HIS A 263 -2.30 -23.75 6.18
C HIS A 263 -3.37 -23.14 5.28
N ARG A 264 -4.52 -23.82 5.19
CA ARG A 264 -5.69 -23.29 4.47
C ARG A 264 -6.52 -22.42 5.42
N LEU A 265 -6.84 -21.23 4.96
CA LEU A 265 -7.58 -20.21 5.70
C LEU A 265 -8.44 -19.39 4.74
N ASP A 266 -9.31 -18.55 5.27
CA ASP A 266 -10.05 -17.50 4.55
C ASP A 266 -9.82 -16.11 5.15
N VAL A 267 -9.24 -16.05 6.35
CA VAL A 267 -8.84 -14.84 7.07
C VAL A 267 -7.36 -14.90 7.42
N VAL A 268 -6.67 -13.77 7.25
CA VAL A 268 -5.28 -13.63 7.68
C VAL A 268 -5.12 -12.39 8.56
N GLU A 269 -4.37 -12.48 9.65
CA GLU A 269 -4.06 -11.35 10.53
C GLU A 269 -2.79 -10.63 10.09
N VAL A 270 -2.80 -9.29 10.10
CA VAL A 270 -1.64 -8.45 9.75
C VAL A 270 -1.62 -7.20 10.64
N LEU A 271 -0.46 -6.88 11.20
CA LEU A 271 -0.21 -5.76 12.11
C LEU A 271 0.62 -4.66 11.41
N PRO A 272 0.80 -3.47 12.01
CA PRO A 272 1.60 -2.41 11.40
C PRO A 272 2.97 -2.87 10.93
N ALA A 273 3.35 -2.43 9.73
CA ALA A 273 4.58 -2.78 9.02
C ALA A 273 4.78 -4.28 8.70
N ALA A 274 3.80 -5.14 9.03
CA ALA A 274 3.84 -6.54 8.65
C ALA A 274 3.32 -6.75 7.22
N THR A 275 3.85 -7.77 6.56
CA THR A 275 3.38 -8.25 5.28
C THR A 275 3.06 -9.73 5.36
N LYS A 276 2.11 -10.18 4.55
CA LYS A 276 1.81 -11.60 4.35
C LYS A 276 1.57 -11.88 2.88
N THR A 277 1.95 -13.08 2.48
CA THR A 277 1.73 -13.57 1.12
C THR A 277 0.87 -14.83 1.19
N VAL A 278 -0.20 -14.86 0.41
CA VAL A 278 -1.10 -16.00 0.32
C VAL A 278 -1.36 -16.34 -1.15
N ASP A 279 -1.56 -17.62 -1.43
CA ASP A 279 -1.94 -18.08 -2.75
C ASP A 279 -3.40 -18.57 -2.75
N LEU A 280 -4.15 -18.21 -3.79
CA LEU A 280 -5.54 -18.63 -3.97
C LEU A 280 -5.78 -19.16 -5.38
N THR A 281 -6.79 -20.02 -5.50
CA THR A 281 -7.29 -20.54 -6.79
C THR A 281 -8.73 -20.10 -6.93
N THR A 282 -9.06 -19.46 -8.05
CA THR A 282 -10.41 -18.92 -8.29
C THR A 282 -11.31 -19.98 -8.93
N ASP A 283 -12.21 -20.60 -8.18
CA ASP A 283 -13.07 -21.69 -8.68
C ASP A 283 -14.57 -21.33 -8.75
N ASN A 284 -14.95 -20.19 -8.17
CA ASN A 284 -16.33 -19.76 -7.96
C ASN A 284 -16.63 -18.39 -8.62
N PRO A 285 -17.05 -18.38 -9.90
CA PRO A 285 -17.39 -17.13 -10.61
C PRO A 285 -18.43 -16.28 -9.87
N GLY A 286 -18.20 -14.98 -9.83
CA GLY A 286 -19.04 -14.04 -9.09
C GLY A 286 -18.29 -12.79 -8.68
N THR A 287 -19.01 -11.83 -8.09
CA THR A 287 -18.40 -10.68 -7.42
C THR A 287 -18.48 -10.90 -5.92
N TRP A 288 -17.31 -10.87 -5.29
CA TRP A 288 -17.11 -11.23 -3.89
C TRP A 288 -16.48 -10.07 -3.14
N MET A 289 -16.66 -10.07 -1.82
CA MET A 289 -16.11 -9.03 -0.95
C MET A 289 -14.74 -9.45 -0.41
N LEU A 290 -13.82 -8.49 -0.37
CA LEU A 290 -12.59 -8.54 0.44
C LEU A 290 -12.72 -7.45 1.51
N HIS A 291 -12.64 -7.80 2.80
CA HIS A 291 -12.82 -6.83 3.88
C HIS A 291 -12.00 -7.18 5.13
N CYS A 292 -11.91 -6.25 6.07
CA CYS A 292 -11.36 -6.51 7.41
C CYS A 292 -12.47 -7.00 8.36
N HIS A 293 -12.19 -7.96 9.25
CA HIS A 293 -13.15 -8.41 10.28
C HIS A 293 -13.14 -7.59 11.57
N VAL A 294 -12.24 -6.61 11.72
CA VAL A 294 -12.34 -5.67 12.83
C VAL A 294 -13.61 -4.84 12.65
N ASN A 295 -14.52 -4.98 13.61
CA ASN A 295 -15.88 -4.42 13.54
C ASN A 295 -15.89 -2.91 13.28
N ASP A 296 -14.93 -2.20 13.84
CA ASP A 296 -14.78 -0.78 13.62
C ASP A 296 -14.36 -0.47 12.17
N HIS A 297 -13.32 -1.15 11.69
CA HIS A 297 -12.79 -0.92 10.34
C HIS A 297 -13.81 -1.24 9.25
N ILE A 298 -14.56 -2.34 9.38
CA ILE A 298 -15.60 -2.70 8.40
C ILE A 298 -16.75 -1.68 8.40
N LYS A 299 -17.19 -1.21 9.58
CA LYS A 299 -18.23 -0.18 9.70
C LYS A 299 -17.77 1.14 9.07
N ALA A 300 -16.50 1.49 9.27
CA ALA A 300 -15.86 2.68 8.73
C ALA A 300 -15.40 2.53 7.26
N GLY A 301 -15.71 1.41 6.59
CA GLY A 301 -15.60 1.30 5.14
C GLY A 301 -14.42 0.51 4.59
N MET A 302 -13.67 -0.23 5.43
CA MET A 302 -12.53 -1.06 5.03
C MET A 302 -12.99 -2.35 4.34
N MET A 303 -13.45 -2.18 3.11
CA MET A 303 -14.02 -3.23 2.28
C MET A 303 -13.87 -2.88 0.80
N THR A 304 -13.71 -3.93 0.00
CA THR A 304 -13.59 -3.84 -1.44
C THR A 304 -14.23 -5.04 -2.13
N LEU A 305 -14.33 -4.99 -3.46
CA LEU A 305 -14.88 -6.07 -4.28
C LEU A 305 -13.80 -6.65 -5.19
N PHE A 306 -13.91 -7.95 -5.44
CA PHE A 306 -13.18 -8.63 -6.51
C PHE A 306 -14.14 -9.47 -7.35
N THR A 307 -13.84 -9.61 -8.63
CA THR A 307 -14.69 -10.33 -9.58
C THR A 307 -13.94 -11.49 -10.19
N ILE A 308 -14.48 -12.71 -10.02
CA ILE A 308 -14.06 -13.91 -10.73
C ILE A 308 -14.95 -14.06 -11.96
N LEU A 309 -14.37 -13.89 -13.14
CA LEU A 309 -15.01 -14.07 -14.43
C LEU A 309 -15.26 -15.57 -14.72
N PRO A 310 -16.28 -15.90 -15.54
CA PRO A 310 -16.64 -17.28 -15.90
C PRO A 310 -15.51 -18.13 -16.48
#